data_AF-A0A5R2MTC2-F1
#
_entry.id   AF-A0A5R2MTC2-F1
#
_cell.length_a   1.000
_cell.length_b   1.000
_cell.length_c   1.000
_cell.angle_alpha   90.00
_cell.angle_beta   90.00
_cell.angle_gamma   90.00
#
_symmetry.space_group_name_H-M   'P 1'
#
loop_
_entity.id
_entity.type
_entity.pdbx_description
1 polymer ?
#
loop_
_entity_poly.entity_id
_entity_poly.type
_entity_poly.pdbx_seq_one_letter_code
_entity_poly.pdbx_strand_id
1 'polypeptide(L)'
;DTRYLEKPYYLIPADGAALEAYGVIRDAMKNKGVAARSCIVLYQRGREVLIEPYDKGMVMSELRNHNEMVSENSVFHDLSKAKYDPELLEIAG
;
A
#
# COMPACT_ATOMS: atom_id res chain seq x y z
N ASP A 1 -5.63 4.39 -4.44
CA ASP A 1 -6.63 4.15 -3.38
C ASP A 1 -6.02 3.20 -2.37
N THR A 2 -5.79 3.67 -1.14
CA THR A 2 -5.12 2.89 -0.09
C THR A 2 -5.93 1.69 0.37
N ARG A 3 -7.24 1.64 0.08
CA ARG A 3 -8.10 0.49 0.38
C ARG A 3 -7.66 -0.78 -0.34
N TYR A 4 -6.87 -0.69 -1.41
CA TYR A 4 -6.29 -1.85 -2.09
C TYR A 4 -5.00 -2.37 -1.45
N LEU A 5 -4.37 -1.59 -0.55
CA LEU A 5 -3.16 -2.00 0.16
C LEU A 5 -3.55 -2.78 1.41
N GLU A 6 -2.94 -3.95 1.60
CA GLU A 6 -3.15 -4.80 2.77
C GLU A 6 -1.89 -4.87 3.64
N LYS A 7 -1.29 -6.05 3.83
CA LYS A 7 -0.20 -6.29 4.79
C LYS A 7 1.12 -5.73 4.27
N PRO A 8 1.77 -4.78 4.98
CA PRO A 8 3.07 -4.28 4.59
C PRO A 8 4.19 -5.17 5.13
N TYR A 9 5.27 -5.27 4.37
CA TYR A 9 6.51 -5.98 4.72
C TYR A 9 7.70 -5.10 4.37
N TYR A 10 8.70 -5.07 5.25
CA TYR A 10 10.00 -4.49 4.91
C TYR A 10 10.80 -5.45 4.05
N LEU A 11 11.31 -4.96 2.92
CA LEU A 11 12.19 -5.70 2.04
C LEU A 11 13.63 -5.27 2.28
N ILE A 12 14.50 -6.26 2.49
CA ILE A 12 15.95 -6.09 2.58
C ILE A 12 16.63 -7.01 1.55
N PRO A 13 17.87 -6.70 1.12
CA PRO A 13 18.63 -7.63 0.28
C PRO A 13 18.87 -8.95 1.02
N ALA A 14 18.89 -10.05 0.26
CA ALA A 14 19.09 -11.39 0.82
C ALA A 14 20.50 -11.58 1.40
N ASP A 15 21.50 -10.98 0.77
CA ASP A 15 22.91 -11.05 1.15
C ASP A 15 23.69 -9.82 0.65
N GLY A 16 25.00 -9.81 0.92
CA GLY A 16 25.89 -8.73 0.48
C GLY A 16 26.02 -8.62 -1.04
N ALA A 17 25.86 -9.72 -1.80
CA ALA A 17 25.94 -9.69 -3.26
C ALA A 17 24.71 -9.00 -3.88
N ALA A 18 23.53 -9.14 -3.25
CA ALA A 18 22.31 -8.48 -3.68
C ALA A 18 22.23 -6.98 -3.30
N LEU A 19 23.13 -6.48 -2.44
CA LEU A 19 23.07 -5.13 -1.88
C LEU A 19 23.13 -4.03 -2.94
N GLU A 20 24.03 -4.17 -3.92
CA GLU A 20 24.21 -3.18 -4.99
C GLU A 20 22.96 -3.09 -5.86
N ALA A 21 22.48 -4.23 -6.38
CA ALA A 21 21.29 -4.29 -7.22
C ALA A 21 20.05 -3.77 -6.47
N TYR A 22 19.90 -4.12 -5.20
CA TYR A 22 18.84 -3.60 -4.33
C TYR A 22 18.88 -2.07 -4.24
N GLY A 23 20.06 -1.50 -3.99
CA GLY A 23 20.23 -0.04 -3.89
C GLY A 23 19.93 0.67 -5.21
N VAL A 24 20.42 0.13 -6.34
CA VAL A 24 20.16 0.68 -7.68
C VAL A 24 18.67 0.71 -8.00
N ILE A 25 17.95 -0.39 -7.74
CA ILE A 25 16.51 -0.47 -7.99
C ILE A 25 15.76 0.53 -7.10
N ARG A 26 16.04 0.55 -5.79
CA ARG A 26 15.42 1.47 -4.83
C ARG A 26 15.60 2.93 -5.27
N ASP A 27 16.83 3.33 -5.61
CA ASP A 27 17.14 4.71 -5.95
C ASP A 27 16.56 5.09 -7.32
N ALA A 28 16.55 4.17 -8.29
CA ALA A 28 15.89 4.38 -9.57
C ALA A 28 14.38 4.58 -9.41
N MET A 29 13.73 3.81 -8.55
CA MET A 29 12.30 3.96 -8.24
C MET A 29 12.00 5.30 -7.59
N LYS A 30 12.81 5.68 -6.59
CA LYS A 30 12.70 6.97 -5.88
C LYS A 30 12.87 8.16 -6.83
N ASN A 31 13.90 8.13 -7.68
CA ASN A 31 14.19 9.22 -8.63
C ASN A 31 13.11 9.38 -9.69
N LYS A 32 12.47 8.27 -10.10
CA LYS A 32 11.39 8.29 -11.09
C LYS A 32 10.00 8.52 -10.47
N GLY A 33 9.87 8.48 -9.14
CA GLY A 33 8.58 8.54 -8.46
C GLY A 33 7.65 7.38 -8.82
N VAL A 34 8.22 6.17 -9.00
CA VAL A 34 7.47 4.98 -9.43
C VAL A 34 7.50 3.88 -8.37
N ALA A 35 6.48 3.03 -8.42
CA ALA A 35 6.37 1.79 -7.67
C ALA A 35 6.48 0.59 -8.63
N ALA A 36 6.93 -0.55 -8.11
CA ALA A 36 7.02 -1.79 -8.87
C ALA A 36 5.84 -2.69 -8.51
N ARG A 37 5.24 -3.32 -9.52
CA ARG A 37 4.22 -4.35 -9.32
C ARG A 37 4.85 -5.71 -9.58
N SER A 38 4.59 -6.68 -8.70
CA SER A 38 5.15 -8.02 -8.80
C SER A 38 4.18 -9.07 -8.24
N CYS A 39 4.58 -10.35 -8.33
CA CYS A 39 3.89 -11.47 -7.72
C CYS A 39 4.87 -12.27 -6.87
N ILE A 40 4.46 -12.62 -5.65
CA ILE A 40 5.23 -13.47 -4.74
C ILE A 40 4.41 -14.68 -4.31
N VAL A 41 5.08 -15.73 -3.86
CA VAL A 41 4.43 -16.89 -3.24
C VAL A 41 4.72 -16.89 -1.74
N LEU A 42 3.68 -16.68 -0.93
CA LEU A 42 3.73 -16.81 0.52
C LEU A 42 2.77 -17.92 0.96
N TYR A 43 3.26 -18.86 1.77
CA TYR A 43 2.44 -19.99 2.27
C TYR A 43 1.72 -20.75 1.15
N GLN A 44 2.43 -21.06 0.07
CA GLN A 44 1.90 -21.77 -1.12
C GLN A 44 0.80 -21.00 -1.89
N ARG A 45 0.57 -19.72 -1.58
CA ARG A 45 -0.40 -18.86 -2.28
C ARG A 45 0.31 -17.71 -2.99
N GLY A 46 0.06 -17.58 -4.29
CA GLY A 46 0.49 -16.43 -5.10
C GLY A 46 -0.25 -15.16 -4.71
N ARG A 47 0.46 -14.04 -4.62
CA ARG A 47 -0.06 -12.74 -4.19
C ARG A 47 0.52 -11.65 -5.07
N GLU A 48 -0.36 -10.80 -5.60
CA GLU A 48 0.03 -9.55 -6.23
C GLU A 48 0.52 -8.58 -5.16
N VAL A 49 1.63 -7.92 -5.43
CA VAL A 49 2.26 -6.99 -4.49
C VAL A 49 2.67 -5.70 -5.19
N LEU A 50 2.65 -4.62 -4.41
CA LEU A 50 3.25 -3.34 -4.76
C LEU A 50 4.52 -3.15 -3.93
N ILE A 51 5.61 -2.79 -4.57
CA ILE A 51 6.89 -2.50 -3.95
C ILE A 51 7.21 -1.02 -4.16
N GLU A 52 7.60 -0.33 -3.09
CA GLU A 52 7.85 1.10 -3.08
C GLU A 52 9.16 1.41 -2.33
N PRO A 53 9.95 2.41 -2.78
CA PRO A 53 11.11 2.86 -2.03
C PRO A 53 10.66 3.50 -0.71
N TYR A 54 11.34 3.15 0.39
CA TYR A 54 11.01 3.64 1.72
C TYR A 54 12.28 3.93 2.52
N ASP A 55 12.63 5.22 2.62
CA ASP A 55 13.88 5.69 3.24
C ASP A 55 15.12 4.93 2.71
N LYS A 56 15.81 4.17 3.57
CA LYS A 56 16.97 3.33 3.22
C LYS A 56 16.58 1.95 2.69
N GLY A 57 15.30 1.61 2.74
CA GLY A 57 14.78 0.31 2.35
C GLY A 57 13.72 0.38 1.25
N MET A 58 12.91 -0.67 1.19
CA MET A 58 11.71 -0.76 0.37
C MET A 58 10.59 -1.38 1.21
N VAL A 59 9.35 -0.97 0.95
CA VAL A 59 8.16 -1.58 1.52
C VAL A 59 7.42 -2.32 0.42
N MET A 60 6.94 -3.51 0.76
CA MET A 60 6.09 -4.32 -0.08
C MET A 60 4.72 -4.47 0.57
N SER A 61 3.66 -4.13 -0.16
CA SER A 61 2.28 -4.31 0.31
C SER A 61 1.59 -5.37 -0.54
N GLU A 62 0.92 -6.32 0.11
CA GLU A 62 -0.05 -7.19 -0.57
C GLU A 62 -1.18 -6.34 -1.17
N LEU A 63 -1.64 -6.70 -2.38
CA LEU A 63 -2.74 -6.05 -3.05
C LEU A 63 -4.02 -6.88 -2.92
N ARG A 64 -5.10 -6.24 -2.45
CA ARG A 64 -6.45 -6.81 -2.49
C ARG A 64 -6.91 -6.94 -3.93
N ASN A 65 -7.56 -8.05 -4.26
CA ASN A 65 -8.20 -8.23 -5.55
C ASN A 65 -9.45 -7.35 -5.66
N HIS A 66 -9.81 -6.97 -6.88
CA HIS A 66 -11.01 -6.17 -7.11
C HIS A 66 -12.28 -6.84 -6.56
N ASN A 67 -12.36 -8.17 -6.64
CA ASN A 67 -13.51 -8.94 -6.14
C ASN A 67 -13.61 -8.97 -4.61
N GLU A 68 -12.55 -8.59 -3.89
CA GLU A 68 -12.53 -8.48 -2.43
C GLU A 68 -12.97 -7.08 -1.97
N MET A 69 -13.17 -6.14 -2.90
CA MET A 69 -13.52 -4.76 -2.62
C MET A 69 -15.02 -4.55 -2.73
N VAL A 70 -15.63 -4.06 -1.66
CA VAL A 70 -17.02 -3.58 -1.68
C VAL A 70 -17.03 -2.14 -2.16
N SER A 71 -17.94 -1.81 -3.07
CA SER A 71 -18.04 -0.44 -3.60
C SER A 71 -18.54 0.53 -2.53
N GLU A 72 -17.98 1.74 -2.51
CA GLU A 72 -18.43 2.78 -1.58
C GLU A 72 -19.89 3.17 -1.80
N ASN A 73 -20.34 3.20 -3.06
CA ASN A 73 -21.72 3.51 -3.41
C ASN A 73 -22.68 2.48 -2.81
N SER A 74 -22.37 1.18 -2.86
CA SER A 74 -23.25 0.16 -2.29
C SER A 74 -23.41 0.25 -0.77
N VAL A 75 -22.48 0.91 -0.07
CA VAL A 75 -22.50 1.02 1.40
C VAL A 75 -22.98 2.40 1.86
N PHE A 76 -22.60 3.46 1.15
CA PHE A 76 -22.81 4.84 1.57
C PHE A 76 -23.93 5.57 0.81
N HIS A 77 -24.60 4.93 -0.16
CA HIS A 77 -25.65 5.56 -0.96
C HIS A 77 -26.73 6.25 -0.12
N ASP A 78 -27.15 5.61 0.98
CA ASP A 78 -28.24 6.12 1.83
C ASP A 78 -27.76 7.09 2.93
N LEU A 79 -26.44 7.29 3.06
CA LEU A 79 -25.89 8.22 4.03
C LEU A 79 -26.06 9.66 3.53
N SER A 80 -27.00 10.39 4.13
CA SER A 80 -27.12 11.83 3.91
C SER A 80 -25.97 12.58 4.56
N LYS A 81 -25.43 13.61 3.87
CA LYS A 81 -24.46 14.53 4.49
C LYS A 81 -25.17 15.36 5.55
N ALA A 82 -25.09 14.95 6.81
CA ALA A 82 -25.49 15.77 7.95
C ALA A 82 -24.50 16.93 8.12
N LYS A 83 -25.00 18.15 8.28
CA LYS A 83 -24.20 19.27 8.79
C LYS A 83 -24.22 19.18 10.30
N TYR A 84 -23.04 18.99 10.90
CA TYR A 84 -22.88 18.97 12.35
C TYR A 84 -22.59 20.38 12.87
N ASP A 85 -23.04 20.66 14.09
CA ASP A 85 -22.75 21.91 14.78
C ASP A 85 -21.22 22.04 15.01
N PRO A 86 -20.60 23.18 14.68
CA PRO A 86 -19.19 23.45 14.99
C PRO A 86 -18.80 23.17 16.45
N GLU A 87 -19.69 23.45 17.42
CA GLU A 87 -19.40 23.18 18.85
C GLU A 87 -19.27 21.67 19.13
N LEU A 88 -20.05 20.83 18.45
CA LEU A 88 -19.95 19.37 18.57
C LEU A 88 -18.65 18.82 17.96
N LEU A 89 -18.13 19.47 16.92
CA LEU A 89 -16.85 19.12 16.32
C LEU A 89 -15.67 19.53 17.20
N GLU A 90 -15.78 20.66 17.91
CA GLU A 90 -14.74 21.14 18.84
C GLU A 90 -14.60 20.25 20.08
N ILE A 91 -15.71 19.67 20.58
CA ILE A 91 -15.68 18.72 21.71
C ILE A 91 -15.02 17.38 21.33
N ALA A 92 -15.05 17.00 20.05
CA ALA A 92 -14.54 15.70 19.58
C ALA A 92 -13.06 15.73 19.13
N GLY A 93 -12.47 16.91 18.96
CA GLY A 93 -11.06 17.10 18.56
C GLY A 93 -10.10 17.06 19.73
#